data_AF-A0A0H3ECF8-F1
#
_entry.id   AF-A0A0H3ECF8-F1
#
_cell.length_a   1.000
_cell.length_b   1.000
_cell.length_c   1.000
_cell.angle_alpha   90.00
_cell.angle_beta   90.00
_cell.angle_gamma   90.00
#
_symmetry.space_group_name_H-M   'P 1'
#
loop_
_entity.id
_entity.type
_entity.pdbx_description
1 polymer ?
#
loop_
_entity_poly.entity_id
_entity_poly.type
_entity_poly.pdbx_seq_one_letter_code
_entity_poly.pdbx_strand_id
1 'polypeptide(L)'
;MLDLVKQETERIDSRFLEPACGNGNFLTEVLRRKLDVVGKRYGKNQLEYERYAFVAVSSIYGVDIMQDNVEECRDRLFQEANKTYTNRFKNGARDSFRDSIRYVLSVNILCGDALTLTDSTGAPIVFPEWSLVSGSKVKRRDYTFASLLDKAESQPTFDMVEDFDVDKDDPSKIVPTPIKEYPMVNYLEVAQK
;
A
#
# COMPACT_ATOMS: atom_id res chain seq x y z
N MET A 1 14.85 6.64 -12.76
CA MET A 1 13.71 5.72 -12.51
C MET A 1 12.51 6.46 -11.94
N LEU A 2 12.65 7.26 -10.89
CA LEU A 2 11.54 8.01 -10.26
C LEU A 2 10.82 9.02 -11.17
N ASP A 3 11.49 9.57 -12.20
CA ASP A 3 10.84 10.47 -13.15
C ASP A 3 9.95 9.73 -14.16
N LEU A 4 10.14 8.41 -14.31
CA LEU A 4 9.33 7.57 -15.20
C LEU A 4 7.94 7.29 -14.61
N VAL A 5 7.76 7.48 -13.30
CA VAL A 5 6.53 7.15 -12.57
C VAL A 5 5.90 8.36 -11.89
N LYS A 6 6.22 9.56 -12.37
CA LYS A 6 5.84 10.81 -11.70
C LYS A 6 4.32 10.97 -11.60
N GLN A 7 3.59 10.72 -12.69
CA GLN A 7 2.13 10.88 -12.73
C GLN A 7 1.45 9.94 -11.73
N GLU A 8 1.94 8.71 -11.63
CA GLU A 8 1.47 7.70 -10.70
C GLU A 8 1.76 8.13 -9.26
N THR A 9 2.92 8.71 -8.95
CA THR A 9 3.21 9.22 -7.61
C THR A 9 2.31 10.41 -7.20
N GLU A 10 1.71 11.12 -8.16
CA GLU A 10 0.76 12.21 -7.89
C GLU A 10 -0.67 11.70 -7.63
N ARG A 11 -1.00 10.46 -8.05
CA ARG A 11 -2.21 9.73 -7.64
C ARG A 11 -1.95 9.00 -6.32
N ILE A 12 -2.56 9.44 -5.23
CA ILE A 12 -2.24 8.92 -3.88
C ILE A 12 -2.60 7.44 -3.71
N ASP A 13 -3.60 6.94 -4.42
CA ASP A 13 -4.13 5.58 -4.39
C ASP A 13 -3.48 4.62 -5.40
N SER A 14 -2.67 5.15 -6.35
CA SER A 14 -1.92 4.30 -7.28
C SER A 14 -1.02 3.33 -6.51
N ARG A 15 -1.00 2.07 -6.93
CA ARG A 15 -0.32 1.00 -6.21
C ARG A 15 1.08 0.80 -6.78
N PHE A 16 2.08 0.69 -5.91
CA PHE A 16 3.47 0.43 -6.29
C PHE A 16 3.95 -0.85 -5.65
N LEU A 17 4.61 -1.71 -6.41
CA LEU A 17 5.25 -2.91 -5.92
C LEU A 17 6.72 -2.93 -6.35
N GLU A 18 7.63 -3.03 -5.39
CA GLU A 18 9.05 -3.25 -5.65
C GLU A 18 9.45 -4.69 -5.27
N PRO A 19 9.68 -5.61 -6.23
CA PRO A 19 9.90 -7.04 -5.98
C PRO A 19 11.30 -7.38 -5.42
N ALA A 20 12.17 -6.38 -5.26
CA ALA A 20 13.47 -6.47 -4.62
C ALA A 20 13.75 -5.13 -3.92
N CYS A 21 12.95 -4.82 -2.90
CA CYS A 21 12.87 -3.48 -2.33
C CYS A 21 14.12 -3.05 -1.54
N GLY A 22 15.01 -3.98 -1.21
CA GLY A 22 16.13 -3.74 -0.31
C GLY A 22 15.66 -3.04 0.96
N ASN A 23 16.39 -2.02 1.39
CA ASN A 23 16.01 -1.15 2.50
C ASN A 23 15.06 0.01 2.12
N GLY A 24 14.39 -0.07 0.96
CA GLY A 24 13.24 0.79 0.62
C GLY A 24 13.57 2.19 0.10
N ASN A 25 14.73 2.40 -0.54
CA ASN A 25 15.09 3.72 -1.11
C ASN A 25 14.05 4.24 -2.11
N PHE A 26 13.64 3.40 -3.07
CA PHE A 26 12.69 3.80 -4.10
C PHE A 26 11.28 3.98 -3.51
N LEU A 27 10.79 3.00 -2.73
CA LEU A 27 9.48 3.11 -2.06
C LEU A 27 9.37 4.35 -1.16
N THR A 28 10.45 4.73 -0.46
CA THR A 28 10.45 5.92 0.41
C THR A 28 10.25 7.21 -0.38
N GLU A 29 10.86 7.34 -1.55
CA GLU A 29 10.69 8.52 -2.39
C GLU A 29 9.32 8.55 -3.07
N VAL A 30 8.77 7.38 -3.45
CA VAL A 30 7.37 7.26 -3.88
C VAL A 30 6.42 7.71 -2.76
N LEU A 31 6.62 7.22 -1.53
CA LEU A 31 5.82 7.59 -0.36
C LEU A 31 5.88 9.10 -0.10
N ARG A 32 7.07 9.68 -0.11
CA ARG A 32 7.28 11.12 0.10
C ARG A 32 6.45 11.95 -0.88
N ARG A 33 6.52 11.64 -2.18
CA ARG A 33 5.76 12.35 -3.22
C ARG A 33 4.24 12.22 -3.01
N LYS A 34 3.76 11.03 -2.65
CA LYS A 34 2.34 10.84 -2.30
C LYS A 34 1.94 11.66 -1.07
N LEU A 35 2.74 11.63 0.00
CA LEU A 35 2.48 12.40 1.23
C LEU A 35 2.53 13.91 1.00
N ASP A 36 3.36 14.40 0.07
CA ASP A 36 3.36 15.80 -0.35
C ASP A 36 2.03 16.19 -1.01
N VAL A 37 1.48 15.33 -1.87
CA VAL A 37 0.14 15.53 -2.45
C VAL A 37 -0.93 15.53 -1.37
N VAL A 38 -0.89 14.56 -0.44
CA VAL A 38 -1.83 14.50 0.70
C VAL A 38 -1.73 15.78 1.53
N GLY A 39 -0.51 16.23 1.84
CA GLY A 39 -0.26 17.44 2.62
C GLY A 39 -0.78 18.71 1.94
N LYS A 40 -0.64 18.82 0.61
CA LYS A 40 -1.15 19.95 -0.18
C LYS A 40 -2.68 19.96 -0.24
N ARG A 41 -3.31 18.81 -0.45
CA ARG A 41 -4.77 18.69 -0.66
C ARG A 41 -5.58 18.64 0.63
N TYR A 42 -5.09 17.91 1.64
CA TYR A 42 -5.86 17.54 2.85
C TYR A 42 -5.21 17.99 4.15
N GLY A 43 -4.02 18.61 4.10
CA GLY A 43 -3.22 18.92 5.29
C GLY A 43 -3.80 19.97 6.25
N LYS A 44 -4.95 20.58 5.96
CA LYS A 44 -5.65 21.52 6.86
C LYS A 44 -6.53 20.82 7.90
N ASN A 45 -7.05 19.64 7.59
CA ASN A 45 -7.90 18.85 8.47
C ASN A 45 -7.18 17.55 8.83
N GLN A 46 -6.99 17.31 10.12
CA GLN A 46 -6.26 16.14 10.59
C GLN A 46 -6.91 14.81 10.18
N LEU A 47 -8.23 14.70 10.30
CA LEU A 47 -8.97 13.49 9.94
C LEU A 47 -8.88 13.18 8.45
N GLU A 48 -8.96 14.22 7.60
CA GLU A 48 -8.79 14.05 6.16
C GLU A 48 -7.35 13.69 5.79
N TYR A 49 -6.37 14.37 6.40
CA TYR A 49 -4.97 14.03 6.20
C TYR A 49 -4.68 12.57 6.56
N GLU A 50 -5.10 12.12 7.74
CA GLU A 50 -4.87 10.75 8.20
C GLU A 50 -5.56 9.73 7.29
N ARG A 51 -6.79 10.01 6.86
CA ARG A 51 -7.53 9.15 5.93
C ARG A 51 -6.77 8.98 4.61
N TYR A 52 -6.29 10.07 4.00
CA TYR A 52 -5.64 10.00 2.70
C TYR A 52 -4.15 9.64 2.79
N ALA A 53 -3.49 9.89 3.92
CA ALA A 53 -2.16 9.37 4.21
C ALA A 53 -2.20 7.85 4.43
N PHE A 54 -3.25 7.31 5.06
CA PHE A 54 -3.48 5.87 5.11
C PHE A 54 -3.56 5.27 3.70
N VAL A 55 -4.36 5.88 2.80
CA VAL A 55 -4.45 5.45 1.40
C VAL A 55 -3.07 5.42 0.75
N ALA A 56 -2.31 6.52 0.87
CA ALA A 56 -0.97 6.64 0.30
C ALA A 56 0.02 5.58 0.80
N VAL A 57 0.01 5.27 2.10
CA VAL A 57 0.89 4.22 2.67
C VAL A 57 0.40 2.84 2.24
N SER A 58 -0.91 2.60 2.29
CA SER A 58 -1.52 1.30 1.98
C SER A 58 -1.40 0.89 0.52
N SER A 59 -1.01 1.80 -0.37
CA SER A 59 -0.78 1.54 -1.78
C SER A 59 0.68 1.18 -2.10
N ILE A 60 1.55 1.08 -1.10
CA ILE A 60 2.96 0.73 -1.27
C ILE A 60 3.20 -0.70 -0.83
N TYR A 61 3.85 -1.48 -1.69
CA TYR A 61 4.16 -2.90 -1.50
C TYR A 61 5.62 -3.18 -1.84
N GLY A 62 6.20 -4.16 -1.17
CA GLY A 62 7.60 -4.55 -1.39
C GLY A 62 7.86 -6.00 -1.04
N VAL A 63 8.79 -6.62 -1.75
CA VAL A 63 9.37 -7.92 -1.41
C VAL A 63 10.88 -7.77 -1.37
N ASP A 64 11.52 -8.38 -0.38
CA ASP A 64 12.96 -8.62 -0.43
C ASP A 64 13.27 -10.01 0.13
N ILE A 65 14.34 -10.63 -0.36
CA ILE A 65 14.73 -11.97 0.06
C ILE A 65 15.38 -11.97 1.45
N MET A 66 15.92 -10.83 1.89
CA MET A 66 16.59 -10.70 3.19
C MET A 66 15.68 -10.01 4.22
N GLN A 67 15.54 -10.64 5.39
CA GLN A 67 14.65 -10.17 6.45
C GLN A 67 15.09 -8.82 7.06
N ASP A 68 16.40 -8.59 7.17
CA ASP A 68 16.99 -7.33 7.64
C ASP A 68 16.65 -6.16 6.70
N ASN A 69 16.74 -6.37 5.39
CA ASN A 69 16.30 -5.39 4.38
C ASN A 69 14.82 -5.03 4.56
N VAL A 70 13.96 -6.03 4.75
CA VAL A 70 12.51 -5.82 4.96
C VAL A 70 12.23 -5.01 6.23
N GLU A 71 12.93 -5.30 7.33
CA GLU A 71 12.82 -4.56 8.58
C GLU A 71 13.29 -3.10 8.42
N GLU A 72 14.46 -2.88 7.81
CA GLU A 72 14.96 -1.54 7.51
C GLU A 72 14.01 -0.76 6.58
N CYS A 73 13.43 -1.43 5.59
CA CYS A 73 12.46 -0.84 4.66
C CYS A 73 11.19 -0.38 5.40
N ARG A 74 10.62 -1.24 6.25
CA ARG A 74 9.44 -0.92 7.08
C ARG A 74 9.72 0.26 7.99
N ASP A 75 10.86 0.26 8.68
CA ASP A 75 11.26 1.34 9.56
C ASP A 75 11.45 2.65 8.81
N ARG A 76 12.14 2.63 7.68
CA ARG A 76 12.37 3.83 6.86
C ARG A 76 11.05 4.43 6.36
N LEU A 77 10.15 3.62 5.83
CA LEU A 77 8.83 4.05 5.36
C LEU A 77 7.99 4.64 6.51
N PHE A 78 8.00 3.95 7.67
CA PHE A 78 7.31 4.45 8.86
C PHE A 78 7.88 5.79 9.33
N GLN A 79 9.21 5.95 9.37
CA GLN A 79 9.84 7.19 9.81
C GLN A 79 9.53 8.36 8.87
N GLU A 80 9.50 8.14 7.55
CA GLU A 80 9.10 9.19 6.59
C GLU A 80 7.66 9.65 6.82
N ALA A 81 6.72 8.70 6.98
CA ALA A 81 5.32 9.01 7.29
C ALA A 81 5.16 9.70 8.65
N ASN A 82 5.79 9.16 9.69
CA ASN A 82 5.71 9.67 11.05
C ASN A 82 6.34 11.06 11.20
N LYS A 83 7.48 11.31 10.55
CA LYS A 83 8.12 12.64 10.51
C LYS A 83 7.18 13.66 9.88
N THR A 84 6.61 13.34 8.71
CA THR A 84 5.70 14.24 7.99
C THR A 84 4.45 14.55 8.82
N TYR A 85 3.86 13.52 9.44
CA TYR A 85 2.67 13.64 10.27
C TYR A 85 2.92 14.42 11.56
N THR A 86 4.02 14.11 12.27
CA THR A 86 4.39 14.77 13.54
C THR A 86 4.73 16.24 13.31
N ASN A 87 5.46 16.57 12.24
CA ASN A 87 5.77 17.96 11.91
C ASN A 87 4.51 18.80 11.65
N ARG A 88 3.47 18.17 11.08
CA ARG A 88 2.22 18.85 10.73
C ARG A 88 1.32 19.07 11.94
N PHE A 89 1.08 18.03 12.75
CA PHE A 89 0.09 18.09 13.82
C PHE A 89 0.68 18.24 15.23
N LYS A 90 2.00 18.10 15.36
CA LYS A 90 2.73 18.27 16.63
C LYS A 90 2.08 17.45 17.74
N ASN A 91 1.62 18.09 18.80
CA ASN A 91 0.96 17.46 19.95
C ASN A 91 -0.41 16.83 19.62
N GLY A 92 -1.00 17.17 18.47
CA GLY A 92 -2.24 16.55 18.00
C GLY A 92 -2.04 15.20 17.33
N ALA A 93 -0.80 14.80 17.01
CA ALA A 93 -0.50 13.56 16.33
C ALA A 93 -0.87 12.33 17.18
N ARG A 94 -1.72 11.45 16.64
CA ARG A 94 -2.34 10.31 17.33
C ARG A 94 -1.52 9.04 17.17
N ASP A 95 -1.32 8.32 18.26
CA ASP A 95 -0.63 7.03 18.25
C ASP A 95 -1.42 5.95 17.51
N SER A 96 -2.75 5.96 17.59
CA SER A 96 -3.61 5.02 16.84
C SER A 96 -3.38 5.08 15.32
N PHE A 97 -3.07 6.27 14.79
CA PHE A 97 -2.71 6.41 13.38
C PHE A 97 -1.32 5.81 13.10
N ARG A 98 -0.33 6.07 13.97
CA ARG A 98 1.02 5.49 13.86
C ARG A 98 0.97 3.97 13.89
N ASP A 99 0.18 3.39 14.79
CA ASP A 99 0.00 1.94 14.93
C ASP A 99 -0.63 1.34 13.67
N SER A 100 -1.61 2.03 13.09
CA SER A 100 -2.23 1.63 11.82
C SER A 100 -1.23 1.65 10.67
N ILE A 101 -0.38 2.67 10.57
CA ILE A 101 0.67 2.76 9.55
C ILE A 101 1.71 1.63 9.72
N ARG A 102 2.15 1.34 10.95
CA ARG A 102 3.08 0.22 11.22
C ARG A 102 2.47 -1.11 10.80
N TYR A 103 1.21 -1.33 11.15
CA TYR A 103 0.52 -2.56 10.79
C TYR A 103 0.42 -2.74 9.27
N VAL A 104 -0.03 -1.70 8.54
CA VAL A 104 -0.10 -1.74 7.07
C VAL A 104 1.26 -2.07 6.46
N LEU A 105 2.33 -1.39 6.88
CA LEU A 105 3.69 -1.66 6.37
C LEU A 105 4.16 -3.09 6.71
N SER A 106 3.78 -3.64 7.85
CA SER A 106 4.15 -5.01 8.25
C SER A 106 3.55 -6.09 7.34
N VAL A 107 2.38 -5.83 6.74
CA VAL A 107 1.71 -6.77 5.85
C VAL A 107 1.87 -6.43 4.37
N ASN A 108 2.34 -5.22 4.05
CA ASN A 108 2.58 -4.77 2.69
C ASN A 108 4.04 -4.98 2.23
N ILE A 109 5.01 -4.93 3.15
CA ILE A 109 6.43 -5.17 2.87
C ILE A 109 6.79 -6.52 3.44
N LEU A 110 7.12 -7.49 2.60
CA LEU A 110 7.22 -8.91 2.96
C LEU A 110 8.61 -9.49 2.66
N CYS A 111 9.05 -10.43 3.48
CA CYS A 111 10.26 -11.22 3.21
C CYS A 111 9.88 -12.42 2.34
N GLY A 112 10.51 -12.55 1.18
CA GLY A 112 10.22 -13.61 0.23
C GLY A 112 11.03 -13.49 -1.04
N ASP A 113 10.86 -14.45 -1.93
CA ASP A 113 11.47 -14.48 -3.24
C ASP A 113 10.41 -14.17 -4.30
N ALA A 114 10.53 -12.98 -4.91
CA ALA A 114 9.63 -12.53 -5.96
C ALA A 114 9.80 -13.28 -7.30
N LEU A 115 10.88 -14.06 -7.49
CA LEU A 115 11.04 -14.91 -8.66
C LEU A 115 10.25 -16.21 -8.52
N THR A 116 10.24 -16.79 -7.32
CA THR A 116 9.46 -18.00 -7.02
C THR A 116 8.06 -17.70 -6.49
N LEU A 117 7.78 -16.43 -6.18
CA LEU A 117 6.51 -15.91 -5.64
C LEU A 117 6.15 -16.51 -4.27
N THR A 118 7.16 -16.90 -3.49
CA THR A 118 7.01 -17.55 -2.18
C THR A 118 7.69 -16.77 -1.06
N ASP A 119 7.14 -16.88 0.15
CA ASP A 119 7.75 -16.33 1.35
C ASP A 119 8.88 -17.23 1.88
N SER A 120 9.50 -16.83 3.00
CA SER A 120 10.59 -17.59 3.62
C SER A 120 10.22 -18.99 4.11
N THR A 121 8.92 -19.32 4.17
CA THR A 121 8.42 -20.66 4.52
C THR A 121 8.14 -21.53 3.30
N GLY A 122 8.25 -20.97 2.09
CA GLY A 122 7.87 -21.61 0.83
C GLY A 122 6.37 -21.53 0.53
N ALA A 123 5.59 -20.79 1.34
CA ALA A 123 4.19 -20.53 1.05
C ALA A 123 4.05 -19.39 0.03
N PRO A 124 2.96 -19.31 -0.75
CA PRO A 124 2.77 -18.19 -1.69
C PRO A 124 2.78 -16.84 -1.00
N ILE A 125 3.44 -15.84 -1.59
CA ILE A 125 3.36 -14.45 -1.12
C ILE A 125 1.92 -13.96 -1.27
N VAL A 126 1.39 -13.34 -0.22
CA VAL A 126 0.02 -12.82 -0.18
C VAL A 126 0.05 -11.34 0.15
N PHE A 127 -0.54 -10.52 -0.73
CA PHE A 127 -0.66 -9.08 -0.51
C PHE A 127 -2.09 -8.69 -0.12
N PRO A 128 -2.23 -7.79 0.88
CA PRO A 128 -3.52 -7.19 1.21
C PRO A 128 -3.81 -6.00 0.30
N GLU A 129 -4.90 -6.06 -0.46
CA GLU A 129 -5.47 -4.88 -1.09
C GLU A 129 -6.31 -4.10 -0.08
N TRP A 130 -6.02 -2.80 0.05
CA TRP A 130 -6.78 -1.87 0.87
C TRP A 130 -7.68 -0.99 -0.01
N SER A 131 -8.98 -1.03 0.26
CA SER A 131 -9.97 -0.19 -0.42
C SER A 131 -10.66 0.73 0.57
N LEU A 132 -10.65 2.03 0.29
CA LEU A 132 -11.43 3.02 1.04
C LEU A 132 -12.89 2.93 0.59
N VAL A 133 -13.81 2.68 1.52
CA VAL A 133 -15.22 2.44 1.18
C VAL A 133 -16.07 3.68 1.45
N SER A 134 -16.21 4.06 2.71
CA SER A 134 -17.01 5.22 3.11
C SER A 134 -16.52 5.81 4.43
N GLY A 135 -16.47 7.14 4.50
CA GLY A 135 -15.93 7.85 5.66
C GLY A 135 -14.55 7.32 6.07
N SER A 136 -14.42 6.85 7.30
CA SER A 136 -13.15 6.30 7.84
C SER A 136 -13.01 4.78 7.68
N LYS A 137 -13.89 4.11 6.93
CA LYS A 137 -13.88 2.65 6.81
C LYS A 137 -13.05 2.18 5.62
N VAL A 138 -12.25 1.13 5.86
CA VAL A 138 -11.45 0.43 4.87
C VAL A 138 -11.85 -1.04 4.82
N LYS A 139 -11.76 -1.63 3.63
CA LYS A 139 -11.93 -3.06 3.38
C LYS A 139 -10.60 -3.65 2.92
N ARG A 140 -10.19 -4.75 3.53
CA ARG A 140 -9.01 -5.54 3.16
C ARG A 140 -9.44 -6.78 2.38
N ARG A 141 -8.75 -7.07 1.29
CA ARG A 141 -8.89 -8.28 0.48
C ARG A 141 -7.50 -8.84 0.18
N ASP A 142 -7.26 -10.10 0.50
CA ASP A 142 -5.94 -10.71 0.30
C ASP A 142 -5.89 -11.45 -1.04
N TYR A 143 -4.78 -11.30 -1.76
CA TYR A 143 -4.52 -11.92 -3.06
C TYR A 143 -3.14 -12.57 -3.07
N THR A 144 -3.00 -13.70 -3.75
CA THR A 144 -1.66 -14.27 -3.99
C THR A 144 -0.92 -13.43 -5.02
N PHE A 145 0.39 -13.28 -4.86
CA PHE A 145 1.19 -12.49 -5.79
C PHE A 145 1.13 -13.05 -7.21
N ALA A 146 1.12 -14.38 -7.36
CA ALA A 146 0.91 -15.05 -8.65
C ALA A 146 -0.38 -14.60 -9.36
N SER A 147 -1.52 -14.58 -8.65
CA SER A 147 -2.79 -14.14 -9.25
C SER A 147 -2.80 -12.68 -9.71
N LEU A 148 -1.96 -11.83 -9.09
CA LEU A 148 -1.81 -10.44 -9.49
C LEU A 148 -0.93 -10.28 -10.74
N LEU A 149 0.08 -11.14 -10.91
CA LEU A 149 0.98 -11.13 -12.08
C LEU A 149 0.33 -11.70 -13.34
N ASP A 150 -0.41 -12.81 -13.22
CA ASP A 150 -1.15 -13.40 -14.35
C ASP A 150 -2.06 -12.36 -15.03
N LYS A 151 -2.61 -11.42 -14.24
CA LYS A 151 -3.36 -10.28 -14.75
C LYS A 151 -2.47 -9.24 -15.46
N ALA A 152 -1.32 -8.89 -14.88
CA ALA A 152 -0.43 -7.88 -15.43
C ALA A 152 0.13 -8.27 -16.82
N GLU A 153 0.40 -9.55 -17.05
CA GLU A 153 0.87 -10.04 -18.37
C GLU A 153 -0.23 -10.00 -19.45
N SER A 154 -1.50 -9.97 -19.04
CA SER A 154 -2.66 -9.90 -19.95
C SER A 154 -3.01 -8.48 -20.41
N GLN A 155 -2.40 -7.42 -19.85
CA GLN A 155 -2.64 -6.02 -20.23
C GLN A 155 -1.34 -5.19 -20.28
N PRO A 156 -0.99 -4.55 -21.42
CA PRO A 156 0.27 -3.84 -21.57
C PRO A 156 0.14 -2.40 -21.08
N THR A 157 -0.05 -2.17 -19.78
CA THR A 157 0.34 -0.94 -19.06
C THR A 157 0.01 -1.08 -17.57
N PHE A 158 0.93 -0.64 -16.73
CA PHE A 158 0.75 -0.52 -15.28
C PHE A 158 -0.15 0.68 -14.98
N ASP A 159 -1.42 0.58 -15.37
CA ASP A 159 -2.45 1.58 -15.12
C ASP A 159 -3.64 0.83 -14.53
N MET A 160 -3.58 0.57 -13.22
CA MET A 160 -4.79 0.23 -12.46
C MET A 160 -5.62 1.52 -12.28
N VAL A 161 -6.13 2.07 -13.38
CA VAL A 161 -7.08 3.19 -13.39
C VAL A 161 -8.49 2.64 -13.26
N GLU A 162 -9.17 3.11 -12.21
CA GLU A 162 -10.58 3.52 -12.18
C GLU A 162 -11.56 2.67 -13.01
N ASP A 163 -12.27 1.75 -12.36
CA ASP A 163 -13.70 1.88 -12.03
C ASP A 163 -14.20 0.53 -11.49
N PHE A 164 -14.85 0.53 -10.33
CA PHE A 164 -15.54 -0.64 -9.79
C PHE A 164 -16.97 -0.79 -10.34
N ASP A 165 -17.24 -0.26 -11.54
CA ASP A 165 -18.36 -0.66 -12.40
C ASP A 165 -17.82 -1.49 -13.57
N VAL A 166 -17.43 -2.73 -13.26
CA VAL A 166 -17.04 -3.70 -14.28
C VAL A 166 -18.27 -4.49 -14.68
N ASP A 167 -18.68 -4.29 -15.93
CA ASP A 167 -19.68 -5.10 -16.63
C ASP A 167 -19.28 -6.58 -16.55
N LYS A 168 -20.13 -7.42 -15.95
CA LYS A 168 -19.82 -8.83 -15.63
C LYS A 168 -19.72 -9.73 -16.86
N ASP A 169 -20.02 -9.20 -18.04
CA ASP A 169 -20.19 -9.96 -19.28
C ASP A 169 -18.98 -9.86 -20.24
N ASP A 170 -17.84 -9.30 -19.81
CA ASP A 170 -16.59 -9.31 -20.59
C ASP A 170 -15.63 -10.42 -20.13
N PRO A 171 -15.55 -11.57 -20.85
CA PRO A 171 -14.66 -12.68 -20.50
C PRO A 171 -13.16 -12.35 -20.61
N SER A 172 -12.78 -11.19 -21.14
CA SER A 172 -11.38 -10.73 -21.17
C SER A 172 -10.91 -10.04 -19.88
N LYS A 173 -11.81 -9.80 -18.91
CA LYS A 173 -11.51 -9.14 -17.63
C LYS A 173 -11.73 -10.07 -16.44
N ILE A 174 -10.93 -11.13 -16.35
CA ILE A 174 -10.91 -12.01 -15.16
C ILE A 174 -10.33 -11.21 -13.98
N VAL A 175 -11.17 -10.85 -13.02
CA VAL A 175 -10.73 -10.22 -11.77
C VAL A 175 -10.12 -11.30 -10.88
N PRO A 176 -8.90 -11.12 -10.34
CA PRO A 176 -8.35 -12.05 -9.36
C PRO A 176 -9.36 -12.25 -8.25
N THR A 177 -9.64 -13.50 -7.90
CA THR A 177 -10.55 -13.79 -6.79
C THR A 177 -9.76 -13.69 -5.49
N PRO A 178 -10.18 -12.87 -4.52
CA PRO A 178 -9.47 -12.76 -3.26
C PRO A 178 -9.51 -14.11 -2.53
N ILE A 179 -8.36 -14.50 -1.98
CA ILE A 179 -8.27 -15.72 -1.15
C ILE A 179 -8.88 -15.51 0.23
N LYS A 180 -9.03 -14.25 0.66
CA LYS A 180 -9.68 -13.88 1.91
C LYS A 180 -10.23 -12.46 1.86
N GLU A 181 -11.42 -12.27 2.42
CA GLU A 181 -11.99 -10.95 2.64
C GLU A 181 -12.19 -10.68 4.13
N TYR A 182 -11.98 -9.43 4.55
CA TYR A 182 -12.14 -9.02 5.94
C TYR A 182 -13.33 -8.07 6.11
N PRO A 183 -13.99 -8.07 7.28
CA PRO A 183 -15.00 -7.07 7.60
C PRO A 183 -14.43 -5.65 7.54
N MET A 184 -15.27 -4.71 7.10
CA MET A 184 -14.92 -3.29 7.08
C MET A 184 -14.62 -2.80 8.48
N VAL A 185 -13.52 -2.05 8.63
CA VAL A 185 -13.12 -1.46 9.91
C VAL A 185 -12.64 -0.04 9.73
N ASN A 186 -12.60 0.72 10.82
CA ASN A 186 -11.97 2.01 10.80
C ASN A 186 -10.48 1.86 10.46
N TYR A 187 -9.94 2.72 9.60
CA TYR A 187 -8.52 2.69 9.26
C TYR A 187 -7.60 2.86 10.49
N LEU A 188 -8.09 3.45 11.58
CA LEU A 188 -7.36 3.60 12.85
C LEU A 188 -7.33 2.33 13.72
N GLU A 189 -8.14 1.33 13.37
CA GLU A 189 -8.36 0.12 14.18
C GLU A 189 -7.82 -1.14 13.47
N VAL A 190 -7.18 -0.98 12.32
CA VAL A 190 -6.65 -2.12 11.54
C VAL A 190 -5.62 -2.95 12.30
N ALA A 191 -4.91 -2.32 13.24
CA ALA A 191 -3.89 -2.96 14.07
C ALA A 191 -4.46 -3.70 15.30
N GLN A 192 -5.76 -3.56 15.61
CA GLN A 192 -6.37 -4.07 16.84
C GLN A 192 -7.03 -5.45 16.68
N LYS A 193 -6.71 -6.18 15.61
CA LYS A 193 -7.34 -7.46 15.26
C LYS A 193 -6.44 -8.67 15.48
#